data_AF-A0A2W4BLC4-F1
#
_entry.id   AF-A0A2W4BLC4-F1
#
_cell.length_a   1.000
_cell.length_b   1.000
_cell.length_c   1.000
_cell.angle_alpha   90.00
_cell.angle_beta   90.00
_cell.angle_gamma   90.00
#
_symmetry.space_group_name_H-M   'P 1'
#
loop_
_entity.id
_entity.type
_entity.pdbx_description
1 polymer ?
#
loop_
_entity_poly.entity_id
_entity_poly.type
_entity_poly.pdbx_seq_one_letter_code
_entity_poly.pdbx_strand_id
1 'polypeptide(L)'
;MKKTNFLVVFWLLLAIISFIIVATNLYNIFDSISYLLIPATDNDYQDSNSIIRQLIQGIPLTMIYGTAFYFSLKQGIKTYKE
;
A
#
# COMPACT_ATOMS: atom_id res chain seq x y z
N MET A 1 10.01 -33.02 -0.55
CA MET A 1 9.68 -31.61 -0.84
C MET A 1 8.24 -31.38 -0.44
N LYS A 2 7.95 -30.51 0.55
CA LYS A 2 6.56 -30.15 0.88
C LYS A 2 5.92 -29.62 -0.40
N LYS A 3 4.84 -30.25 -0.87
CA LYS A 3 4.19 -29.84 -2.12
C LYS A 3 3.73 -28.40 -1.94
N THR A 4 4.35 -27.45 -2.64
CA THR A 4 3.86 -26.08 -2.69
C THR A 4 2.44 -26.13 -3.23
N ASN A 5 1.46 -25.99 -2.33
CA ASN A 5 0.05 -26.03 -2.68
C ASN A 5 -0.28 -24.77 -3.48
N PHE A 6 -1.13 -24.89 -4.50
CA PHE A 6 -1.67 -23.74 -5.25
C PHE A 6 -2.15 -22.63 -4.31
N LEU A 7 -2.75 -23.02 -3.20
CA LEU A 7 -3.25 -22.12 -2.16
C LEU A 7 -2.13 -21.28 -1.50
N VAL A 8 -0.94 -21.84 -1.29
CA VAL A 8 0.24 -21.10 -0.79
C VAL A 8 0.71 -20.07 -1.81
N VAL A 9 0.80 -20.48 -3.09
CA VAL A 9 1.20 -19.58 -4.19
C VAL A 9 0.20 -18.44 -4.35
N PHE A 10 -1.09 -18.74 -4.27
CA PHE A 10 -2.17 -17.75 -4.35
C PHE A 10 -2.03 -16.68 -3.25
N TRP A 11 -1.84 -17.08 -2.00
CA TRP A 11 -1.66 -16.14 -0.89
C TRP A 11 -0.39 -15.29 -1.03
N LEU A 12 0.72 -15.88 -1.48
CA LEU A 12 1.96 -15.15 -1.72
C LEU A 12 1.82 -14.14 -2.86
N LEU A 13 1.15 -14.50 -3.96
CA LEU A 13 0.86 -13.57 -5.05
C LEU A 13 -0.02 -12.41 -4.58
N LEU A 14 -1.06 -12.71 -3.81
CA LEU A 14 -1.95 -11.69 -3.24
C LEU A 14 -1.18 -10.74 -2.31
N ALA A 15 -0.26 -11.28 -1.51
CA ALA A 15 0.61 -10.48 -0.64
C ALA A 15 1.53 -9.57 -1.48
N ILE A 16 2.19 -10.09 -2.51
CA ILE A 16 3.09 -9.29 -3.36
C ILE A 16 2.32 -8.14 -4.03
N ILE A 17 1.17 -8.42 -4.63
CA ILE A 17 0.35 -7.39 -5.30
C ILE A 17 -0.10 -6.33 -4.30
N SER A 18 -0.62 -6.76 -3.13
CA SER A 18 -1.05 -5.84 -2.08
C SER A 18 0.11 -4.98 -1.56
N PHE A 19 1.30 -5.57 -1.42
CA PHE A 19 2.50 -4.86 -1.00
C PHE A 19 2.92 -3.78 -2.00
N ILE A 20 2.94 -4.09 -3.29
CA ILE A 20 3.27 -3.12 -4.35
C ILE A 20 2.31 -1.93 -4.29
N ILE A 21 1.00 -2.20 -4.15
CA ILE A 21 -0.02 -1.15 -4.06
C ILE A 21 0.19 -0.29 -2.81
N VAL A 22 0.50 -0.89 -1.66
CA VAL A 22 0.83 -0.17 -0.42
C VAL A 22 2.06 0.70 -0.60
N ALA A 23 3.14 0.17 -1.19
CA ALA A 23 4.38 0.90 -1.40
C ALA A 23 4.17 2.13 -2.30
N THR A 24 3.46 1.97 -3.42
CA THR A 24 3.13 3.08 -4.33
C THR A 24 2.24 4.12 -3.66
N ASN A 25 1.23 3.70 -2.89
CA ASN A 25 0.38 4.66 -2.19
C ASN A 25 1.11 5.39 -1.07
N LEU A 26 1.99 4.71 -0.33
CA LEU A 26 2.81 5.34 0.69
C LEU A 26 3.72 6.41 0.10
N TYR A 27 4.34 6.15 -1.07
CA TYR A 27 5.10 7.17 -1.78
C TYR A 27 4.25 8.41 -2.07
N ASN A 28 3.06 8.23 -2.65
CA ASN A 28 2.16 9.35 -2.96
C ASN A 28 1.71 10.10 -1.70
N ILE A 29 1.37 9.38 -0.62
CA ILE A 29 0.97 9.99 0.65
C ILE A 29 2.12 10.82 1.23
N PHE A 30 3.35 10.30 1.23
CA PHE A 30 4.50 11.03 1.74
C PHE A 30 4.84 12.24 0.89
N ASP A 31 4.71 12.13 -0.44
CA ASP A 31 4.84 13.26 -1.36
C ASP A 31 3.82 14.36 -1.03
N SER A 32 2.53 14.01 -0.94
CA SER A 32 1.47 14.93 -0.53
C SER A 32 1.71 15.56 0.86
N ILE A 33 2.16 14.78 1.85
CA ILE A 33 2.50 15.30 3.19
C ILE A 33 3.68 16.28 3.11
N SER A 34 4.67 16.02 2.26
CA SER A 34 5.83 16.89 2.12
C SER A 34 5.43 18.30 1.68
N TYR A 35 4.49 18.43 0.75
CA TYR A 35 3.93 19.72 0.32
C TYR A 35 3.10 20.43 1.39
N LEU A 36 2.53 19.70 2.36
CA LEU A 36 1.87 20.33 3.52
C LEU A 36 2.88 20.84 4.55
N LEU A 37 4.00 20.15 4.73
CA LEU A 37 5.01 20.50 5.73
C LEU A 37 5.96 21.59 5.24
N ILE A 38 6.35 21.54 3.96
CA ILE A 38 7.27 22.47 3.33
C ILE A 38 6.62 22.93 2.02
N PRO A 39 5.69 23.90 2.07
CA PRO A 39 5.01 24.39 0.89
C PRO A 39 6.03 25.07 -0.06
N ALA A 40 5.92 24.77 -1.35
CA ALA A 40 6.74 25.41 -2.38
C ALA A 40 6.47 26.93 -2.38
N THR A 41 7.55 27.71 -2.38
CA THR A 41 7.51 29.18 -2.29
C THR A 41 7.40 29.86 -3.66
N ASP A 42 7.68 29.12 -4.73
CA ASP A 42 7.59 29.56 -6.12
C ASP A 42 6.40 28.92 -6.84
N ASN A 43 5.99 29.48 -7.99
CA ASN A 43 4.76 29.24 -8.78
C ASN A 43 4.35 27.77 -9.09
N ASP A 44 5.07 26.75 -8.64
CA ASP A 44 4.67 25.33 -8.66
C ASP A 44 3.79 24.97 -7.45
N TYR A 45 2.75 25.78 -7.22
CA TYR A 45 1.82 25.57 -6.13
C TYR A 45 0.91 24.37 -6.45
N GLN A 46 1.18 23.20 -5.87
CA GLN A 46 0.14 22.19 -5.75
C GLN A 46 -0.98 22.78 -4.88
N ASP A 47 -2.17 22.93 -5.45
CA ASP A 47 -3.34 23.44 -4.74
C ASP A 47 -3.60 22.62 -3.47
N SER A 48 -3.82 23.28 -2.34
CA SER A 48 -4.05 22.61 -1.04
C SER A 48 -5.24 21.64 -1.11
N ASN A 49 -6.30 21.98 -1.87
CA ASN A 49 -7.43 21.05 -2.07
C ASN A 49 -7.05 19.82 -2.89
N SER A 50 -6.06 19.92 -3.78
CA SER A 50 -5.54 18.78 -4.53
C SER A 50 -4.77 17.83 -3.61
N ILE A 51 -3.93 18.37 -2.73
CA ILE A 51 -3.14 17.61 -1.75
C ILE A 51 -4.06 16.86 -0.77
N ILE A 52 -5.04 17.56 -0.18
CA ILE A 52 -6.01 16.96 0.74
C ILE A 52 -6.78 15.83 0.06
N ARG A 53 -7.19 16.02 -1.20
CA ARG A 53 -7.90 14.99 -1.98
C ARG A 53 -7.03 13.76 -2.24
N GLN A 54 -5.75 13.94 -2.56
CA GLN A 54 -4.81 12.84 -2.73
C GLN A 54 -4.65 12.05 -1.43
N LEU A 55 -4.55 12.72 -0.28
CA LEU A 55 -4.49 12.07 1.03
C LEU A 55 -5.76 11.30 1.37
N ILE A 56 -6.94 11.89 1.15
CA ILE A 56 -8.24 11.23 1.37
C ILE A 56 -8.41 10.00 0.49
N GLN A 57 -7.83 9.99 -0.72
CA GLN A 57 -7.88 8.82 -1.60
C GLN A 57 -6.82 7.78 -1.23
N GLY A 58 -5.59 8.20 -0.92
CA GLY A 58 -4.46 7.32 -0.66
C GLY A 58 -4.53 6.61 0.69
N ILE A 59 -4.95 7.30 1.76
CA ILE A 59 -4.94 6.75 3.12
C ILE A 59 -5.88 5.54 3.25
N PRO A 60 -7.17 5.61 2.86
CA PRO A 60 -8.07 4.46 2.94
C PRO A 60 -7.58 3.30 2.09
N LEU A 61 -7.08 3.59 0.88
CA LEU A 61 -6.57 2.56 -0.02
C LEU A 61 -5.36 1.83 0.60
N THR A 62 -4.45 2.58 1.22
CA THR A 62 -3.30 2.02 1.94
C THR A 62 -3.74 1.15 3.12
N MET A 63 -4.77 1.54 3.87
CA MET A 63 -5.31 0.71 4.95
C MET A 63 -5.92 -0.60 4.43
N ILE A 64 -6.71 -0.53 3.35
CA ILE A 64 -7.33 -1.71 2.73
C ILE A 64 -6.25 -2.68 2.24
N TYR A 65 -5.28 -2.21 1.45
CA TYR A 65 -4.25 -3.09 0.93
C TYR A 65 -3.21 -3.49 1.99
N GLY A 66 -2.97 -2.67 3.00
CA GLY A 66 -2.12 -3.01 4.15
C GLY A 66 -2.71 -4.15 4.97
N THR A 67 -4.02 -4.12 5.22
CA THR A 67 -4.71 -5.25 5.89
C THR A 67 -4.74 -6.49 5.00
N ALA A 68 -5.04 -6.35 3.70
CA ALA A 68 -5.01 -7.46 2.76
C ALA A 68 -3.62 -8.12 2.67
N PHE A 69 -2.56 -7.32 2.65
CA PHE A 69 -1.16 -7.78 2.72
C PHE A 69 -0.90 -8.58 3.99
N TYR A 70 -1.27 -8.02 5.15
CA TYR A 70 -1.07 -8.70 6.43
C TYR A 70 -1.80 -10.06 6.50
N PHE A 71 -3.07 -10.10 6.09
CA PHE A 71 -3.86 -11.34 6.11
C PHE A 71 -3.33 -12.38 5.10
N SER A 72 -2.97 -11.94 3.90
CA SER A 72 -2.44 -12.84 2.86
C SER A 72 -1.10 -13.46 3.27
N LEU A 73 -0.19 -12.69 3.85
CA LEU A 73 1.05 -13.22 4.42
C LEU A 73 0.79 -14.20 5.55
N LYS A 74 -0.03 -13.80 6.52
CA LYS A 74 -0.36 -14.64 7.68
C LYS A 74 -0.96 -15.98 7.25
N GLN A 75 -1.88 -15.94 6.30
CA GLN A 75 -2.56 -17.14 5.80
C GLN A 75 -1.65 -17.99 4.92
N GLY A 76 -0.86 -17.37 4.03
CA GLY A 76 0.11 -18.09 3.19
C GLY A 76 1.15 -18.86 4.01
N ILE A 77 1.67 -18.24 5.08
CA ILE A 77 2.59 -18.91 6.01
C ILE A 77 1.90 -20.04 6.77
N LYS A 78 0.65 -19.84 7.22
CA LYS A 78 -0.12 -20.88 7.92
C LYS A 78 -0.33 -22.10 7.02
N THR A 79 -0.77 -21.90 5.79
CA THR A 79 -1.04 -22.97 4.82
C THR A 79 0.24 -23.69 4.36
N TYR A 80 1.41 -23.05 4.44
CA TYR A 80 2.69 -23.72 4.18
C TYR A 80 3.16 -24.62 5.35
N LYS A 81 2.74 -24.29 6.57
CA LYS A 81 3.11 -25.05 7.77
C LYS A 81 2.27 -26.32 7.95
N GLU A 82 0.99 -26.25 7.58
CA GLU A 82 0.07 -27.39 7.41
C GLU A 82 0.55 -28.35 6.30
#